data_AF-A0A072NPW2-F1
#
_entry.id   AF-A0A072NPW2-F1
#
_cell.length_a   1.000
_cell.length_b   1.000
_cell.length_c   1.000
_cell.angle_alpha   90.00
_cell.angle_beta   90.00
_cell.angle_gamma   90.00
#
_symmetry.space_group_name_H-M   'P 1'
#
loop_
_entity.id
_entity.type
_entity.pdbx_description
1 polymer ?
#
loop_
_entity_poly.entity_id
_entity_poly.type
_entity_poly.pdbx_seq_one_letter_code
_entity_poly.pdbx_strand_id
1 'polypeptide(L)'
;MSRIKLLLDVVNDMESLTESLRALANAIARNEPSAESEENPSTQETQEIKPAAKTISVEDVRAVLTPISQSGKTAQVKALLIKHGASRLSDIDPSEYESLLADAEVLANG
;
A
#
# COMPACT_ATOMS: atom_id res chain seq x y z
N MET A 1 -16.14 23.52 -36.59
CA MET A 1 -15.03 22.72 -36.04
C MET A 1 -14.59 21.72 -37.11
N SER A 2 -13.32 21.73 -37.51
CA SER A 2 -12.80 20.83 -38.56
C SER A 2 -12.47 19.46 -37.97
N ARG A 3 -12.64 18.38 -38.76
CA ARG A 3 -12.29 17.01 -38.36
C ARG A 3 -10.82 16.87 -37.95
N ILE A 4 -9.94 17.64 -38.58
CA ILE A 4 -8.52 17.72 -38.23
C ILE A 4 -8.30 18.27 -36.82
N LYS A 5 -9.13 19.24 -36.39
CA LYS A 5 -9.04 19.80 -35.05
C LYS A 5 -9.44 18.76 -33.98
N LEU A 6 -10.49 17.99 -34.23
CA LEU A 6 -10.91 16.89 -33.34
C LEU A 6 -9.81 15.83 -33.19
N LEU A 7 -9.10 15.49 -34.27
CA LEU A 7 -7.98 14.55 -34.20
C LEU A 7 -6.82 15.10 -33.37
N LEU A 8 -6.50 16.40 -33.51
CA LEU A 8 -5.47 17.05 -32.69
C LEU A 8 -5.84 17.10 -31.22
N ASP A 9 -7.11 17.37 -30.91
CA ASP A 9 -7.61 17.40 -29.53
C ASP A 9 -7.46 15.99 -28.90
N VAL A 10 -7.81 14.92 -29.62
CA VAL A 10 -7.62 13.53 -29.16
C VAL A 10 -6.13 13.19 -28.93
N VAL A 11 -5.23 13.66 -29.80
CA VAL A 11 -3.79 13.43 -29.63
C VAL A 11 -3.28 14.13 -28.36
N ASN A 12 -3.70 15.37 -28.11
CA ASN A 12 -3.33 16.13 -26.92
C ASN A 12 -3.87 15.48 -25.63
N ASP A 13 -5.09 14.92 -25.68
CA ASP A 13 -5.67 14.17 -24.56
C ASP A 13 -4.89 12.88 -24.28
N MET A 14 -4.42 12.17 -25.32
CA MET A 14 -3.57 10.98 -25.18
C MET A 14 -2.20 11.29 -24.58
N GLU A 15 -1.60 12.43 -24.94
CA GLU A 15 -0.35 12.90 -24.34
C GLU A 15 -0.52 13.22 -22.85
N SER A 16 -1.62 13.89 -22.50
CA SER A 16 -1.98 14.19 -21.10
C SER A 16 -2.24 12.93 -20.28
N LEU A 17 -2.89 11.93 -20.89
CA LEU A 17 -3.11 10.63 -20.27
C LEU A 17 -1.80 9.88 -20.07
N THR A 18 -0.87 9.98 -21.03
CA THR A 18 0.47 9.38 -20.92
C THR A 18 1.24 9.97 -19.75
N GLU A 19 1.17 11.29 -19.54
CA GLU A 19 1.81 11.93 -18.39
C GLU A 19 1.17 11.47 -17.06
N SER A 20 -0.15 11.33 -17.03
CA SER A 20 -0.86 10.81 -15.85
C SER A 20 -0.48 9.36 -15.53
N LEU A 21 -0.36 8.51 -16.55
CA LEU A 21 0.11 7.12 -16.39
C LEU A 21 1.57 7.06 -15.97
N ARG A 22 2.43 7.94 -16.48
CA ARG A 22 3.84 8.06 -16.06
C ARG A 22 3.95 8.49 -14.60
N ALA A 23 3.16 9.47 -14.18
CA ALA A 23 3.10 9.90 -12.80
C ALA A 23 2.65 8.77 -11.87
N LEU A 24 1.63 8.00 -12.28
CA LEU A 24 1.17 6.83 -11.54
C LEU A 24 2.22 5.72 -11.49
N ALA A 25 2.86 5.40 -12.61
CA ALA A 25 3.93 4.40 -12.69
C ALA A 25 5.12 4.81 -11.81
N ASN A 26 5.48 6.09 -11.80
CA ASN A 26 6.51 6.63 -10.91
C ASN A 26 6.08 6.57 -9.44
N ALA A 27 4.82 6.86 -9.11
CA ALA A 27 4.32 6.77 -7.74
C ALA A 27 4.33 5.32 -7.22
N ILE A 28 3.99 4.36 -8.07
CA ILE A 28 4.06 2.93 -7.74
C ILE A 28 5.51 2.46 -7.64
N ALA A 29 6.39 2.88 -8.56
CA ALA A 29 7.82 2.56 -8.51
C ALA A 29 8.53 3.19 -7.30
N ARG A 30 8.08 4.36 -6.84
CA ARG A 30 8.54 5.03 -5.61
C ARG A 30 7.96 4.44 -4.32
N ASN A 31 7.02 3.48 -4.42
CA ASN A 31 6.54 2.71 -3.27
C ASN A 31 7.47 1.52 -2.91
N GLU A 32 8.54 1.29 -3.69
CA GLU A 32 9.75 0.64 -3.19
C GLU A 32 10.64 1.70 -2.54
N PRO A 33 11.28 1.44 -1.39
CA PRO A 33 12.23 2.37 -0.79
C PRO A 33 13.54 2.35 -1.59
N SER A 34 13.53 2.88 -2.81
CA SER A 34 14.74 3.25 -3.53
C SER A 34 14.98 4.73 -3.32
N ALA A 35 15.86 4.97 -2.36
CA ALA A 35 16.69 6.14 -2.28
C ALA A 35 17.27 6.47 -3.66
N GLU A 36 16.86 7.60 -4.24
CA GLU A 36 17.75 8.48 -5.01
C GLU A 36 17.03 9.76 -5.44
N SER A 37 17.12 10.78 -4.60
CA SER A 37 17.76 12.05 -4.97
C SER A 37 17.63 13.00 -3.80
N GLU A 38 18.74 13.30 -3.15
CA GLU A 38 19.34 14.63 -3.17
C GLU A 38 20.56 14.65 -2.24
N GLU A 39 21.67 15.17 -2.77
CA GLU A 39 22.80 15.62 -1.98
C GLU A 39 22.32 16.60 -0.88
N ASN A 40 22.38 16.18 0.38
CA ASN A 40 23.01 16.98 1.44
C ASN A 40 23.24 16.12 2.71
N PRO A 41 24.42 16.23 3.36
CA PRO A 41 24.78 15.37 4.48
C PRO A 41 24.40 16.04 5.81
N SER A 42 23.44 15.48 6.53
CA SER A 42 23.34 15.70 7.98
C SER A 42 22.34 14.68 8.57
N THR A 43 22.80 13.60 9.17
CA THR A 43 23.05 13.49 10.63
C THR A 43 21.92 12.73 11.30
N GLN A 44 22.28 11.56 11.87
CA GLN A 44 21.61 10.85 12.97
C GLN A 44 20.24 10.20 12.65
N GLU A 45 19.91 8.97 13.08
CA GLU A 45 20.55 7.95 13.88
C GLU A 45 19.72 6.67 13.67
N THR A 46 20.41 5.55 13.42
CA THR A 46 20.12 4.22 13.96
C THR A 46 18.66 3.77 14.08
N GLN A 47 18.25 2.84 13.21
CA GLN A 47 17.88 1.49 13.67
C GLN A 47 17.86 0.47 12.52
N GLU A 48 18.91 -0.35 12.53
CA GLU A 48 19.04 -1.72 12.02
C GLU A 48 17.99 -2.22 11.02
N ILE A 49 18.33 -2.11 9.73
CA ILE A 49 17.73 -2.93 8.67
C ILE A 49 18.29 -4.34 8.82
N LYS A 50 17.51 -5.23 9.44
CA LYS A 50 17.76 -6.67 9.39
C LYS A 50 17.30 -7.19 8.01
N PRO A 51 18.15 -7.91 7.28
CA PRO A 51 17.83 -8.37 5.94
C PRO A 51 16.95 -9.64 5.98
N ALA A 52 16.16 -9.82 4.92
CA ALA A 52 15.50 -11.06 4.51
C ALA A 52 14.24 -11.49 5.25
N ALA A 53 13.10 -11.35 4.57
CA ALA A 53 12.25 -12.45 4.09
C ALA A 53 11.12 -11.81 3.29
N LYS A 54 10.38 -12.58 2.49
CA LYS A 54 9.13 -12.14 1.85
C LYS A 54 8.08 -11.91 2.93
N THR A 55 8.23 -10.87 3.74
CA THR A 55 7.32 -10.55 4.82
C THR A 55 6.14 -9.83 4.21
N ILE A 56 4.95 -10.40 4.36
CA ILE A 56 3.69 -9.77 3.98
C ILE A 56 3.70 -8.31 4.47
N SER A 57 3.40 -7.37 3.58
CA SER A 57 3.45 -5.95 3.94
C SER A 57 2.27 -5.58 4.84
N VAL A 58 2.47 -4.60 5.72
CA VAL A 58 1.40 -4.07 6.57
C VAL A 58 0.27 -3.50 5.69
N GLU A 59 0.60 -2.98 4.51
CA GLU A 59 -0.35 -2.52 3.49
C GLU A 59 -1.29 -3.63 3.01
N ASP A 60 -0.78 -4.81 2.67
CA ASP A 60 -1.60 -5.92 2.16
C ASP A 60 -2.62 -6.37 3.21
N VAL A 61 -2.17 -6.48 4.46
CA VAL A 61 -3.05 -6.85 5.58
C VAL A 61 -4.09 -5.76 5.86
N ARG A 62 -3.69 -4.49 5.73
CA ARG A 62 -4.61 -3.35 5.86
C ARG A 62 -5.65 -3.34 4.76
N ALA A 63 -5.28 -3.70 3.53
CA ALA A 63 -6.18 -3.78 2.39
C ALA A 63 -7.29 -4.83 2.60
N VAL A 64 -7.00 -5.93 3.30
CA VAL A 64 -7.99 -6.96 3.66
C VAL A 64 -8.81 -6.56 4.89
N LEU A 65 -8.18 -6.04 5.95
CA LEU A 65 -8.88 -5.67 7.20
C LEU A 65 -9.78 -4.44 7.08
N THR A 66 -9.45 -3.49 6.21
CA THR A 66 -10.23 -2.26 6.00
C THR A 66 -11.67 -2.54 5.55
N PRO A 67 -11.92 -3.29 4.46
CA PRO A 67 -13.28 -3.61 4.02
C PRO A 67 -14.04 -4.46 5.05
N ILE A 68 -13.37 -5.35 5.80
CA ILE A 68 -13.99 -6.13 6.89
C ILE A 68 -14.43 -5.23 8.04
N SER A 69 -13.60 -4.25 8.42
CA SER A 69 -13.99 -3.27 9.43
C SER A 69 -15.16 -2.41 8.93
N GLN A 70 -15.14 -2.00 7.65
CA GLN A 70 -16.23 -1.23 7.04
C GLN A 70 -17.53 -2.02 6.88
N SER A 71 -17.47 -3.35 6.76
CA SER A 71 -18.67 -4.21 6.72
C SER A 71 -19.34 -4.39 8.09
N GLY A 72 -18.86 -3.69 9.13
CA GLY A 72 -19.42 -3.71 10.49
C GLY A 72 -18.76 -4.72 11.41
N LYS A 73 -17.74 -5.45 10.95
CA LYS A 73 -16.99 -6.44 11.74
C LYS A 73 -15.79 -5.83 12.48
N THR A 74 -15.77 -4.51 12.71
CA THR A 74 -14.68 -3.80 13.41
C THR A 74 -14.34 -4.41 14.78
N ALA A 75 -15.35 -4.89 15.53
CA ALA A 75 -15.12 -5.53 16.83
C ALA A 75 -14.34 -6.85 16.70
N GLN A 76 -14.64 -7.63 15.66
CA GLN A 76 -13.96 -8.90 15.37
C GLN A 76 -12.53 -8.64 14.88
N VAL A 77 -12.35 -7.65 14.00
CA VAL A 77 -11.01 -7.20 13.56
C VAL A 77 -10.16 -6.79 14.76
N LYS A 78 -10.71 -5.99 15.69
CA LYS A 78 -9.98 -5.54 16.88
C LYS A 78 -9.64 -6.70 17.83
N ALA A 79 -10.55 -7.65 18.01
CA ALA A 79 -10.29 -8.86 18.80
C ALA A 79 -9.18 -9.72 18.16
N LEU A 80 -9.16 -9.80 16.84
CA LEU A 80 -8.16 -10.52 16.06
C LEU A 80 -6.78 -9.86 16.21
N LEU A 81 -6.67 -8.54 16.07
CA LEU A 81 -5.42 -7.82 16.36
C LEU A 81 -4.90 -8.12 17.78
N ILE A 82 -5.78 -8.07 18.78
CA ILE A 82 -5.43 -8.33 20.19
C ILE A 82 -4.99 -9.78 20.40
N LYS A 83 -5.63 -10.74 19.72
CA LYS A 83 -5.25 -12.17 19.74
C LYS A 83 -3.82 -12.38 19.24
N HIS A 84 -3.39 -11.59 18.25
CA HIS A 84 -2.03 -11.59 17.72
C HIS A 84 -1.07 -10.66 18.49
N GLY A 85 -1.48 -10.15 19.65
CA GLY A 85 -0.60 -9.49 20.61
C GLY A 85 -0.61 -7.96 20.58
N ALA A 86 -1.45 -7.33 19.75
CA ALA A 86 -1.42 -5.87 19.60
C ALA A 86 -2.80 -5.23 19.41
N SER A 87 -2.88 -3.93 19.70
CA SER A 87 -4.13 -3.18 19.52
C SER A 87 -4.27 -2.54 18.13
N ARG A 88 -3.18 -2.52 17.36
CA ARG A 88 -3.08 -1.92 16.02
C ARG A 88 -2.25 -2.80 15.13
N LEU A 89 -2.57 -2.79 13.83
CA LEU A 89 -1.83 -3.53 12.82
C LEU A 89 -0.35 -3.13 12.74
N SER A 90 -0.03 -1.87 13.06
CA SER A 90 1.34 -1.35 13.10
C SER A 90 2.21 -1.96 14.19
N ASP A 91 1.59 -2.55 15.22
CA ASP A 91 2.29 -3.04 16.41
C ASP A 91 2.36 -4.58 16.39
N ILE A 92 1.94 -5.23 15.30
CA ILE A 92 1.96 -6.68 15.10
C ILE A 92 3.27 -7.07 14.44
N ASP A 93 3.86 -8.16 14.92
CA ASP A 93 5.06 -8.71 14.30
C ASP A 93 4.77 -9.20 12.88
N PRO A 94 5.64 -8.92 11.89
CA PRO A 94 5.41 -9.35 10.50
C PRO A 94 5.23 -10.86 10.31
N SER A 95 5.78 -11.66 11.23
CA SER A 95 5.61 -13.12 11.27
C SER A 95 4.15 -13.53 11.56
N GLU A 96 3.38 -12.69 12.22
CA GLU A 96 1.98 -12.94 12.57
C GLU A 96 1.01 -12.50 11.47
N TYR A 97 1.46 -11.71 10.49
CA TYR A 97 0.60 -11.22 9.40
C TYR A 97 0.02 -12.33 8.54
N GLU A 98 0.74 -13.42 8.31
CA GLU A 98 0.21 -14.59 7.59
C GLU A 98 -1.02 -15.18 8.29
N SER A 99 -0.93 -15.39 9.61
CA SER A 99 -2.03 -15.92 10.39
C SER A 99 -3.16 -14.90 10.54
N LEU A 100 -2.83 -13.61 10.68
CA LEU A 100 -3.80 -12.53 10.77
C LEU A 100 -4.63 -12.41 9.49
N LEU A 101 -3.97 -12.51 8.34
CA LEU A 101 -4.59 -12.38 7.02
C LEU A 101 -5.50 -13.59 6.74
N ALA A 102 -5.09 -14.80 7.13
CA ALA A 102 -5.96 -15.98 7.05
C ALA A 102 -7.22 -15.82 7.92
N ASP A 103 -7.08 -15.41 9.18
CA ASP A 103 -8.23 -15.17 10.07
C ASP A 103 -9.12 -14.02 9.54
N ALA A 104 -8.51 -13.00 8.92
CA ALA A 104 -9.23 -11.89 8.30
C ALA A 104 -10.02 -12.34 7.05
N GLU A 105 -9.44 -13.16 6.18
CA GLU A 105 -10.14 -13.71 5.01
C GLU A 105 -11.36 -14.56 5.41
N VAL A 106 -11.28 -15.31 6.50
CA VAL A 106 -12.43 -16.03 7.06
C VAL A 106 -13.52 -15.06 7.52
N LEU A 107 -13.14 -13.96 8.18
CA LEU A 107 -14.09 -12.89 8.56
C LEU A 107 -14.65 -12.14 7.35
N ALA A 108 -13.91 -12.00 6.25
CA ALA A 108 -14.36 -11.35 5.03
C ALA A 108 -15.42 -12.18 4.28
N ASN A 109 -15.23 -13.50 4.25
CA ASN A 109 -16.10 -14.43 3.51
C ASN A 109 -17.28 -14.98 4.33
N GLY A 110 -17.32 -14.70 5.64
CA GLY A 110 -18.41 -15.11 6.54
C GLY A 110 -19.49 -14.08 6.78
#